data_AF-A0A356M757-F1
#
_entry.id   AF-A0A356M757-F1
#
_cell.length_a   1.000
_cell.length_b   1.000
_cell.length_c   1.000
_cell.angle_alpha   90.00
_cell.angle_beta   90.00
_cell.angle_gamma   90.00
#
_symmetry.space_group_name_H-M   'P 1'
#
loop_
_entity.id
_entity.type
_entity.pdbx_description
1 polymer ?
#
loop_
_entity_poly.entity_id
_entity_poly.type
_entity_poly.pdbx_seq_one_letter_code
_entity_poly.pdbx_strand_id
1 'polypeptide(L)'
;MTGREIRLHKLFSHNENPVIIAIDHGYMDGPIPGMVNLPETVRKIDPAVDGILLAPGMLKNLGHAFDFKGAPMPIVRLNWSTVFCFEWGYSQAHTVEAFSVRDAVELGAEIVLISLTLHTGSEELDARNIELFGKLSNEARRMGIPVIGECFPNQSDKLSPEEMQDIVLRGCRI
;
A
#
# COMPACT_ATOMS: atom_id res chain seq x y z
N MET A 1 6.58 18.50 16.40
CA MET A 1 7.11 18.15 15.08
C MET A 1 7.83 16.81 15.16
N THR A 2 7.17 15.74 14.71
CA THR A 2 7.67 14.35 14.64
C THR A 2 8.10 13.99 13.22
N GLY A 3 8.86 12.91 13.03
CA GLY A 3 9.21 12.42 11.69
C GLY A 3 7.98 12.09 10.82
N ARG A 4 6.87 11.67 11.46
CA ARG A 4 5.59 11.42 10.79
C ARG A 4 4.99 12.73 10.26
N GLU A 5 4.96 13.77 11.09
CA GLU A 5 4.43 15.09 10.71
C GLU A 5 5.22 15.71 9.56
N ILE A 6 6.56 15.60 9.57
CA ILE A 6 7.41 16.13 8.49
C ILE A 6 7.06 15.47 7.15
N ARG A 7 6.92 14.14 7.13
CA ARG A 7 6.61 13.39 5.89
C ARG A 7 5.20 13.66 5.40
N LEU A 8 4.23 13.79 6.29
CA LEU A 8 2.87 14.20 5.92
C LEU A 8 2.84 15.63 5.37
N HIS A 9 3.57 16.58 5.97
CA HIS A 9 3.63 17.95 5.45
C HIS A 9 4.32 18.04 4.08
N LYS A 10 5.28 17.15 3.79
CA LYS A 10 5.85 17.02 2.44
C LYS A 10 4.80 16.53 1.44
N LEU A 11 4.05 15.48 1.78
CA LEU A 11 3.03 14.92 0.90
C LEU A 11 1.89 15.91 0.61
N PHE A 12 1.46 16.66 1.62
CA PHE A 12 0.39 17.67 1.52
C PHE A 12 0.97 19.10 1.42
N SER A 13 2.09 19.25 0.70
CA SER A 13 2.74 20.55 0.58
C SER A 13 1.83 21.56 -0.11
N HIS A 14 2.04 22.85 0.18
CA HIS A 14 1.28 23.96 -0.42
C HIS A 14 -0.25 23.91 -0.21
N ASN A 15 -0.72 23.07 0.72
CA ASN A 15 -2.15 22.85 0.98
C ASN A 15 -2.89 22.30 -0.25
N GLU A 16 -2.19 21.50 -1.06
CA GLU A 16 -2.70 20.81 -2.23
C GLU A 16 -3.00 19.33 -1.92
N ASN A 17 -3.84 18.71 -2.76
CA ASN A 17 -4.12 17.28 -2.66
C ASN A 17 -3.00 16.49 -3.35
N PRO A 18 -2.48 15.43 -2.71
CA PRO A 18 -1.39 14.65 -3.29
C PRO A 18 -1.86 13.79 -4.45
N VAL A 19 -1.01 13.66 -5.46
CA VAL A 19 -1.13 12.69 -6.55
C VAL A 19 -0.15 11.56 -6.31
N ILE A 20 -0.68 10.35 -6.11
CA ILE A 20 0.12 9.12 -5.92
C ILE A 20 -0.16 8.16 -7.07
N ILE A 21 0.88 7.65 -7.72
CA ILE A 21 0.75 6.61 -8.74
C ILE A 21 1.07 5.25 -8.12
N ALA A 22 0.13 4.30 -8.22
CA ALA A 22 0.34 2.91 -7.80
C ALA A 22 0.93 2.07 -8.94
N ILE A 23 2.01 1.35 -8.64
CA ILE A 23 2.65 0.40 -9.54
C ILE A 23 3.05 -0.91 -8.84
N ASP A 24 2.45 -1.18 -7.69
CA ASP A 24 2.69 -2.37 -6.87
C ASP A 24 1.91 -3.61 -7.34
N HIS A 25 1.01 -3.46 -8.33
CA HIS A 25 0.12 -4.51 -8.84
C HIS A 25 0.83 -5.83 -9.18
N GLY A 26 2.03 -5.76 -9.77
CA GLY A 26 2.76 -6.96 -10.17
C GLY A 26 3.19 -7.86 -9.01
N TYR A 27 3.10 -7.36 -7.78
CA TYR A 27 3.30 -8.12 -6.55
C TYR A 27 2.24 -9.22 -6.33
N MET A 28 1.03 -8.98 -6.84
CA MET A 28 -0.14 -9.83 -6.62
C MET A 28 -0.65 -10.44 -7.93
N ASP A 29 -0.74 -9.60 -8.96
CA ASP A 29 -1.29 -9.93 -10.28
C ASP A 29 -0.25 -10.58 -11.21
N GLY A 30 1.03 -10.56 -10.81
CA GLY A 30 2.14 -10.98 -11.65
C GLY A 30 2.48 -9.97 -12.75
N PRO A 31 3.26 -10.35 -13.77
CA PRO A 31 3.78 -9.40 -14.77
C PRO A 31 2.67 -8.91 -15.73
N ILE A 32 2.04 -7.79 -15.38
CA ILE A 32 1.00 -7.13 -16.20
C ILE A 32 1.62 -6.47 -17.45
N PRO A 33 0.97 -6.51 -18.63
CA PRO A 33 1.41 -5.77 -19.81
C PRO A 33 1.65 -4.29 -19.50
N GLY A 34 2.84 -3.79 -19.87
CA GLY A 34 3.25 -2.41 -19.56
C GLY A 34 3.96 -2.23 -18.21
N MET A 35 3.99 -3.26 -17.35
CA MET A 35 4.75 -3.28 -16.08
C MET A 35 5.80 -4.39 -16.01
N VAL A 36 6.04 -5.10 -17.12
CA VAL A 36 7.08 -6.15 -17.21
C VAL A 36 8.48 -5.56 -17.05
N ASN A 37 8.75 -4.39 -17.63
CA ASN A 37 10.00 -3.66 -17.49
C ASN A 37 9.79 -2.42 -16.62
N LEU A 38 9.83 -2.63 -15.30
CA LEU A 38 9.53 -1.60 -14.31
C LEU A 38 10.38 -0.33 -14.45
N PRO A 39 11.71 -0.39 -14.67
CA PRO A 39 12.50 0.83 -14.93
C PRO A 39 11.96 1.66 -16.09
N GLU A 40 11.66 1.03 -17.23
CA GLU A 40 11.12 1.75 -18.39
C GLU A 40 9.69 2.26 -18.15
N THR A 41 8.89 1.56 -17.35
CA THR A 41 7.56 2.02 -16.96
C THR A 41 7.64 3.25 -16.07
N VAL A 42 8.52 3.24 -15.08
CA VAL A 42 8.66 4.35 -14.13
C VAL A 42 9.21 5.62 -14.78
N ARG A 43 10.06 5.51 -15.81
CA ARG A 43 10.49 6.68 -16.60
C ARG A 43 9.35 7.45 -17.26
N LYS A 44 8.17 6.82 -17.43
CA LYS A 44 6.98 7.45 -18.02
C LYS A 44 6.12 8.18 -16.98
N ILE A 45 6.40 7.98 -15.69
CA ILE A 45 5.72 8.70 -14.61
C ILE A 45 6.28 10.13 -14.59
N ASP A 46 5.38 11.11 -14.60
CA ASP A 46 5.77 12.51 -14.45
C ASP A 46 6.42 12.72 -13.08
N PRO A 47 7.63 13.31 -13.00
CA PRO A 47 8.30 13.54 -11.73
C PRO A 47 7.57 14.54 -10.82
N ALA A 48 6.54 15.25 -11.32
CA ALA A 48 5.71 16.17 -10.53
C ALA A 48 4.70 15.47 -9.61
N VAL A 49 4.57 14.14 -9.65
CA VAL A 49 3.71 13.41 -8.70
C VAL A 49 4.31 13.41 -7.29
N ASP A 50 3.47 13.40 -6.27
CA ASP A 50 3.92 13.50 -4.88
C ASP A 50 4.41 12.17 -4.31
N GLY A 51 3.98 11.05 -4.89
CA GLY A 51 4.40 9.74 -4.44
C GLY A 51 4.20 8.62 -5.46
N ILE A 52 4.95 7.54 -5.27
CA ILE A 52 4.81 6.31 -6.04
C ILE A 52 4.66 5.14 -5.07
N LEU A 53 3.57 4.39 -5.19
CA LEU A 53 3.32 3.17 -4.43
C LEU A 53 3.94 1.96 -5.12
N LEU A 54 4.73 1.22 -4.35
CA LEU A 54 5.64 0.17 -4.78
C LEU A 54 5.43 -1.11 -3.99
N ALA A 55 5.73 -2.23 -4.63
CA ALA A 55 6.00 -3.48 -3.93
C ALA A 55 7.39 -3.44 -3.27
N PRO A 56 7.62 -4.16 -2.15
CA PRO A 56 8.88 -4.13 -1.41
C PRO A 56 10.17 -4.27 -2.22
N GLY A 57 10.21 -5.22 -3.15
CA GLY A 57 11.39 -5.50 -3.96
C GLY A 57 11.65 -4.47 -5.06
N MET A 58 10.67 -3.66 -5.41
CA MET A 58 10.77 -2.71 -6.52
C MET A 58 11.69 -1.55 -6.19
N LEU A 59 11.65 -1.03 -4.96
CA LEU A 59 12.40 0.16 -4.58
C LEU A 59 13.92 0.01 -4.80
N LYS A 60 14.47 -1.20 -4.58
CA LYS A 60 15.87 -1.55 -4.86
C LYS A 60 16.29 -1.35 -6.32
N ASN A 61 15.36 -1.52 -7.25
CA ASN A 61 15.62 -1.51 -8.69
C ASN A 61 15.22 -0.17 -9.34
N LEU A 62 14.53 0.69 -8.59
CA LEU A 62 13.91 1.92 -9.10
C LEU A 62 14.47 3.18 -8.42
N GLY A 63 15.68 3.10 -7.84
CA GLY A 63 16.31 4.22 -7.12
C GLY A 63 16.38 5.51 -7.94
N HIS A 64 16.54 5.42 -9.27
CA HIS A 64 16.56 6.56 -10.20
C HIS A 64 15.28 7.42 -10.20
N ALA A 65 14.17 6.92 -9.65
CA ALA A 65 12.93 7.67 -9.50
C ALA A 65 12.88 8.50 -8.21
N PHE A 66 13.83 8.28 -7.28
CA PHE A 66 13.80 8.79 -5.91
C PHE A 66 15.10 9.49 -5.49
N ASP A 67 16.19 9.36 -6.26
CA ASP A 67 17.55 9.76 -5.89
C ASP A 67 17.91 11.21 -6.27
N PHE A 68 16.91 12.07 -6.50
CA PHE A 68 17.09 13.47 -6.81
C PHE A 68 16.27 14.40 -5.90
N LYS A 69 16.69 15.66 -5.81
CA LYS A 69 15.99 16.65 -4.98
C LYS A 69 14.61 16.96 -5.56
N GLY A 70 13.58 16.80 -4.73
CA GLY A 70 12.20 17.00 -5.13
C GLY A 70 11.58 15.79 -5.83
N ALA A 71 12.23 14.62 -5.74
CA ALA A 71 11.64 13.39 -6.24
C ALA A 71 10.34 13.02 -5.49
N PRO A 72 9.43 12.26 -6.13
CA PRO A 72 8.26 11.70 -5.48
C PRO A 72 8.62 10.90 -4.22
N MET A 73 7.70 10.84 -3.26
CA MET A 73 7.91 10.04 -2.05
C MET A 73 7.74 8.54 -2.36
N PRO A 74 8.73 7.67 -2.02
CA PRO A 74 8.56 6.23 -2.14
C PRO A 74 7.61 5.70 -1.07
N ILE A 75 6.53 5.06 -1.52
CA ILE A 75 5.51 4.43 -0.67
C ILE A 75 5.60 2.92 -0.85
N VAL A 76 5.72 2.15 0.23
CA VAL A 76 5.91 0.69 0.14
C VAL A 76 4.78 -0.07 0.81
N ARG A 77 4.13 -0.98 0.08
CA ARG A 77 3.17 -1.94 0.65
C ARG A 77 3.90 -2.97 1.52
N LEU A 78 3.38 -3.24 2.71
CA LEU A 78 4.02 -4.14 3.69
C LEU A 78 3.44 -5.56 3.73
N ASN A 79 2.15 -5.70 3.46
CA ASN A 79 1.46 -6.97 3.52
C ASN A 79 1.07 -7.48 2.13
N TRP A 80 1.04 -8.80 2.01
CA TRP A 80 0.59 -9.52 0.82
C TRP A 80 -0.75 -10.17 1.15
N SER A 81 -1.71 -10.09 0.24
CA SER A 81 -3.06 -10.64 0.46
C SER A 81 -3.56 -11.40 -0.76
N THR A 82 -4.11 -12.60 -0.54
CA THR A 82 -4.73 -13.37 -1.62
C THR A 82 -5.96 -12.69 -2.23
N VAL A 83 -6.49 -11.63 -1.61
CA VAL A 83 -7.63 -10.85 -2.13
C VAL A 83 -7.34 -10.23 -3.50
N PHE A 84 -6.08 -9.91 -3.78
CA PHE A 84 -5.64 -9.31 -5.03
C PHE A 84 -5.21 -10.34 -6.07
N CYS A 85 -5.23 -11.65 -5.76
CA CYS A 85 -4.87 -12.69 -6.73
C CYS A 85 -6.08 -13.05 -7.61
N PHE A 86 -6.59 -12.07 -8.37
CA PHE A 86 -7.88 -12.16 -9.08
C PHE A 86 -7.96 -13.37 -10.03
N GLU A 87 -6.84 -13.73 -10.67
CA GLU A 87 -6.74 -14.85 -11.61
C GLU A 87 -6.79 -16.23 -10.95
N TRP A 88 -6.64 -16.33 -9.62
CA TRP A 88 -6.54 -17.61 -8.92
C TRP A 88 -7.86 -18.07 -8.27
N GLY A 89 -8.92 -17.27 -8.38
CA GLY A 89 -10.24 -17.63 -7.88
C GLY A 89 -10.33 -17.80 -6.35
N TYR A 90 -9.40 -17.19 -5.61
CA TYR A 90 -9.38 -17.25 -4.15
C TYR A 90 -10.53 -16.44 -3.55
N SER A 91 -11.10 -16.93 -2.45
CA SER A 91 -12.25 -16.30 -1.77
C SER A 91 -11.99 -15.95 -0.31
N GLN A 92 -10.92 -16.46 0.29
CA GLN A 92 -10.67 -16.30 1.72
C GLN A 92 -9.87 -15.04 2.06
N ALA A 93 -9.14 -14.43 1.11
CA ALA A 93 -8.34 -13.22 1.36
C ALA A 93 -7.33 -13.35 2.53
N HIS A 94 -6.62 -14.47 2.59
CA HIS A 94 -5.50 -14.69 3.51
C HIS A 94 -4.47 -13.58 3.35
N THR A 95 -4.18 -12.89 4.45
CA THR A 95 -3.26 -11.77 4.46
C THR A 95 -2.12 -12.04 5.44
N VAL A 96 -0.90 -11.74 5.00
CA VAL A 96 0.33 -11.95 5.79
C VAL A 96 1.23 -10.73 5.71
N GLU A 97 2.03 -10.52 6.75
CA GLU A 97 3.20 -9.66 6.65
C GLU A 97 4.16 -10.28 5.62
N ALA A 98 4.54 -9.50 4.63
CA ALA A 98 5.47 -9.96 3.61
C ALA A 98 6.76 -9.13 3.57
N PHE A 99 6.72 -7.93 4.17
CA PHE A 99 7.87 -7.08 4.36
C PHE A 99 7.72 -6.30 5.66
N SER A 100 8.78 -6.26 6.47
CA SER A 100 8.74 -5.52 7.74
C SER A 100 8.78 -4.01 7.50
N VAL A 101 8.27 -3.22 8.45
CA VAL A 101 8.39 -1.76 8.39
C VAL A 101 9.86 -1.37 8.36
N ARG A 102 10.68 -2.04 9.18
CA ARG A 102 12.12 -1.81 9.23
C ARG A 102 12.77 -1.96 7.86
N ASP A 103 12.51 -3.07 7.17
CA ASP A 103 13.10 -3.31 5.86
C ASP A 103 12.63 -2.26 4.83
N ALA A 104 11.37 -1.82 4.89
CA ALA A 104 10.86 -0.76 4.02
C ALA A 104 11.62 0.56 4.23
N VAL A 105 11.83 0.95 5.49
CA VAL A 105 12.57 2.16 5.85
C VAL A 105 14.04 2.05 5.45
N GLU A 106 14.68 0.89 5.64
CA GLU A 106 16.06 0.66 5.21
C GLU A 106 16.23 0.81 3.69
N LEU A 107 15.20 0.52 2.90
CA LEU A 107 15.19 0.74 1.45
C LEU A 107 14.84 2.18 1.03
N GLY A 108 14.48 3.03 1.98
CA GLY A 108 14.20 4.44 1.74
C GLY A 108 12.71 4.80 1.70
N ALA A 109 11.80 3.90 2.08
CA ALA A 109 10.38 4.23 2.15
C ALA A 109 10.13 5.45 3.06
N GLU A 110 9.41 6.43 2.56
CA GLU A 110 8.96 7.58 3.36
C GLU A 110 7.55 7.35 3.91
N ILE A 111 6.74 6.54 3.23
CA ILE A 111 5.40 6.15 3.67
C ILE A 111 5.26 4.64 3.47
N VAL A 112 4.46 4.00 4.30
CA VAL A 112 4.11 2.58 4.09
C VAL A 112 2.62 2.41 3.88
N LEU A 113 2.24 1.37 3.15
CA LEU A 113 0.85 0.99 2.96
C LEU A 113 0.59 -0.37 3.61
N ILE A 114 -0.54 -0.47 4.29
CA ILE A 114 -1.05 -1.72 4.84
C ILE A 114 -2.48 -1.88 4.34
N SER A 115 -2.77 -2.99 3.66
CA SER A 115 -4.14 -3.31 3.30
C SER A 115 -4.88 -4.01 4.44
N LEU A 116 -6.18 -3.77 4.50
CA LEU A 116 -7.10 -4.41 5.42
C LEU A 116 -8.30 -4.94 4.64
N THR A 117 -8.47 -6.25 4.67
CA THR A 117 -9.65 -6.92 4.15
C THR A 117 -10.40 -7.56 5.31
N LEU A 118 -11.70 -7.32 5.36
CA LEU A 118 -12.64 -7.87 6.34
C LEU A 118 -13.82 -8.50 5.62
N HIS A 119 -14.71 -9.14 6.37
CA HIS A 119 -15.86 -9.83 5.85
C HIS A 119 -15.46 -11.00 4.92
N THR A 120 -14.41 -11.73 5.34
CA THR A 120 -13.86 -12.87 4.59
C THR A 120 -14.72 -14.14 4.67
N GLY A 121 -15.77 -14.12 5.49
CA GLY A 121 -16.55 -15.31 5.87
C GLY A 121 -15.90 -16.13 6.98
N SER A 122 -14.79 -15.66 7.56
CA SER A 122 -14.11 -16.28 8.70
C SER A 122 -13.80 -15.22 9.76
N GLU A 123 -14.48 -15.29 10.90
CA GLU A 123 -14.24 -14.38 12.03
C GLU A 123 -12.79 -14.46 12.53
N GLU A 124 -12.21 -15.67 12.54
CA GLU A 124 -10.81 -15.88 12.92
C GLU A 124 -9.86 -15.15 11.98
N LEU A 125 -10.11 -15.21 10.67
CA LEU A 125 -9.27 -14.54 9.68
C LEU A 125 -9.42 -13.02 9.73
N ASP A 126 -10.64 -12.52 9.89
CA ASP A 126 -10.90 -11.08 10.06
C ASP A 126 -10.21 -10.53 11.31
N ALA A 127 -10.25 -11.26 12.43
CA ALA A 127 -9.54 -10.90 13.65
C ALA A 127 -8.02 -10.89 13.46
N ARG A 128 -7.47 -11.88 12.73
CA ARG A 128 -6.04 -11.93 12.38
C ARG A 128 -5.62 -10.79 11.45
N ASN A 129 -6.47 -10.39 10.50
CA ASN A 129 -6.20 -9.25 9.62
C ASN A 129 -6.14 -7.93 10.41
N ILE A 130 -7.01 -7.75 11.40
CA ILE A 130 -6.94 -6.62 12.34
C ILE A 130 -5.68 -6.65 13.20
N GLU A 131 -5.33 -7.82 13.75
CA GLU A 131 -4.10 -7.98 14.54
C GLU A 131 -2.86 -7.59 13.72
N LEU A 132 -2.77 -8.07 12.49
CA LEU A 132 -1.68 -7.74 11.56
C LEU A 132 -1.63 -6.24 11.24
N PHE A 133 -2.78 -5.63 10.91
CA PHE A 133 -2.86 -4.20 10.63
C PHE A 133 -2.41 -3.37 11.83
N GLY A 134 -2.87 -3.72 13.03
CA GLY A 134 -2.49 -3.07 14.28
C GLY A 134 -1.00 -3.22 14.59
N LYS A 135 -0.44 -4.42 14.42
CA LYS A 135 1.00 -4.69 14.62
C LYS A 135 1.85 -3.79 13.73
N LEU A 136 1.63 -3.83 12.42
CA LEU A 136 2.40 -3.05 11.44
C LEU A 136 2.21 -1.53 11.62
N SER A 137 0.98 -1.09 11.91
CA SER A 137 0.69 0.32 12.20
C SER A 137 1.43 0.82 13.45
N ASN A 138 1.52 -0.01 14.49
CA ASN A 138 2.25 0.31 15.72
C ASN A 138 3.76 0.37 15.47
N GLU A 139 4.31 -0.53 14.67
CA GLU A 139 5.72 -0.54 14.29
C GLU A 139 6.08 0.71 13.47
N ALA A 140 5.29 1.05 12.45
CA ALA A 140 5.44 2.28 11.65
C ALA A 140 5.38 3.54 12.52
N ARG A 141 4.45 3.59 13.48
CA ARG A 141 4.35 4.71 14.43
C ARG A 141 5.61 4.85 15.27
N ARG A 142 6.20 3.76 15.76
CA ARG A 142 7.45 3.78 16.56
C ARG A 142 8.64 4.29 15.75
N MET A 143 8.66 4.05 14.44
CA MET A 143 9.69 4.54 13.52
C MET A 143 9.39 5.94 12.96
N GLY A 144 8.25 6.56 13.33
CA GLY A 144 7.85 7.86 12.82
C GLY A 144 7.50 7.87 11.33
N ILE A 145 7.01 6.74 10.82
CA ILE A 145 6.60 6.56 9.42
C ILE A 145 5.07 6.65 9.33
N PRO A 146 4.52 7.49 8.44
CA PRO A 146 3.09 7.51 8.16
C PRO A 146 2.63 6.22 7.46
N VAL A 147 1.37 5.86 7.71
CA VAL A 147 0.71 4.67 7.15
C VAL A 147 -0.47 5.10 6.29
N ILE A 148 -0.55 4.58 5.08
CA ILE A 148 -1.78 4.52 4.29
C ILE A 148 -2.50 3.22 4.62
N GLY A 149 -3.71 3.31 5.18
CA GLY A 149 -4.57 2.16 5.39
C GLY A 149 -5.46 1.95 4.17
N GLU A 150 -5.30 0.82 3.48
CA GLU A 150 -6.08 0.48 2.29
C GLU A 150 -7.18 -0.51 2.68
N CYS A 151 -8.41 -0.04 2.86
CA CYS A 151 -9.55 -0.92 3.06
C CYS A 151 -9.97 -1.51 1.72
N PHE A 152 -9.81 -2.82 1.54
CA PHE A 152 -10.16 -3.51 0.30
C PHE A 152 -11.16 -4.64 0.58
N PRO A 153 -12.44 -4.48 0.17
CA PRO A 153 -13.47 -5.48 0.39
C PRO A 153 -13.17 -6.83 -0.29
N ASN A 154 -13.45 -7.92 0.40
CA ASN A 154 -13.32 -9.27 -0.17
C ASN A 154 -14.36 -9.50 -1.27
N GLN A 155 -13.97 -10.19 -2.35
CA GLN A 155 -14.83 -10.47 -3.52
C GLN A 155 -15.54 -9.21 -4.05
N SER A 156 -14.79 -8.11 -4.15
CA SER A 156 -15.29 -6.79 -4.53
C SER A 156 -16.06 -6.76 -5.85
N ASP A 157 -15.74 -7.67 -6.77
CA ASP A 157 -16.40 -7.85 -8.07
C ASP A 157 -17.84 -8.38 -7.97
N LYS A 158 -18.22 -8.94 -6.81
CA LYS A 158 -19.53 -9.58 -6.57
C LYS A 158 -20.46 -8.74 -5.68
N LEU A 159 -19.97 -7.64 -5.14
CA LEU A 159 -20.72 -6.80 -4.21
C LEU A 159 -21.63 -5.83 -4.96
N SER A 160 -22.84 -5.65 -4.45
CA SER A 160 -23.66 -4.49 -4.80
C SER A 160 -23.00 -3.19 -4.30
N PRO A 161 -23.35 -2.03 -4.88
CA PRO A 161 -22.87 -0.74 -4.39
C PRO A 161 -23.15 -0.49 -2.90
N GLU A 162 -24.30 -0.96 -2.40
CA GLU A 162 -24.71 -0.82 -1.01
C GLU A 162 -23.86 -1.69 -0.07
N GLU A 163 -23.59 -2.94 -0.45
CA GLU A 163 -22.71 -3.85 0.31
C GLU A 163 -21.27 -3.32 0.33
N MET A 164 -20.76 -2.87 -0.81
CA MET A 164 -19.44 -2.23 -0.92
C MET A 164 -19.33 -1.05 0.03
N GLN A 165 -20.33 -0.16 0.04
CA GLN A 165 -20.39 1.01 0.89
C GLN A 165 -20.39 0.63 2.38
N ASP A 166 -21.20 -0.35 2.81
CA ASP A 166 -21.27 -0.77 4.22
C ASP A 166 -19.94 -1.36 4.70
N ILE A 167 -19.33 -2.24 3.90
CA ILE A 167 -18.04 -2.86 4.24
C ILE A 167 -16.93 -1.81 4.35
N VAL A 168 -16.80 -0.91 3.37
CA VAL A 168 -15.80 0.16 3.42
C VAL A 168 -16.07 1.10 4.59
N LEU A 169 -17.34 1.45 4.85
CA LEU A 169 -17.70 2.35 5.94
C LEU A 169 -17.34 1.76 7.31
N ARG A 170 -17.56 0.47 7.53
CA ARG A 170 -17.18 -0.20 8.79
C ARG A 170 -15.68 -0.40 8.87
N GLY A 171 -15.04 -0.85 7.80
CA GLY A 171 -13.60 -1.07 7.73
C GLY A 171 -12.79 0.19 8.02
N CYS A 172 -13.19 1.35 7.49
CA CYS A 172 -12.53 2.64 7.78
C CYS A 172 -12.88 3.24 9.16
N ARG A 173 -13.72 2.58 9.96
CA ARG A 173 -14.08 3.00 11.33
C ARG A 173 -13.35 2.20 12.40
N ILE A 174 -12.88 1.00 12.04
CA ILE A 174 -12.01 0.15 12.85
C ILE A 174 -10.58 0.69 12.74
#